data_AF-A0A9P7U4H1-F1
#
_entry.id   AF-A0A9P7U4H1-F1
#
_cell.length_a   1.000
_cell.length_b   1.000
_cell.length_c   1.000
_cell.angle_alpha   90.00
_cell.angle_beta   90.00
_cell.angle_gamma   90.00
#
_symmetry.space_group_name_H-M   'P 1'
#
loop_
_entity.id
_entity.type
_entity.pdbx_description
1 polymer ?
#
loop_
_entity_poly.entity_id
_entity_poly.type
_entity_poly.pdbx_seq_one_letter_code
_entity_poly.pdbx_strand_id
1 'polypeptide(L)'
;MPQLLHHESSHSKVGHDDNDNNSQDSCPWDISVWHQEVLNAHSVPNANRNKAESIIQEKNLPPSFTTIGDARYILRPEAIESVFIMYRITGDRVWQEKAWKMWKAIDTMTSTALAYSAVRDGNPPAGQKPSLADSNVHGEFLAGRDAQVLLLDF
;
A
#
# COMPACT_ATOMS: atom_id res chain seq x y z
N MET A 1 -34.49 14.29 -15.52
CA MET A 1 -33.74 15.38 -14.89
C MET A 1 -34.49 15.84 -13.66
N PRO A 2 -34.04 15.43 -12.47
CA PRO A 2 -34.08 16.30 -11.30
C PRO A 2 -32.69 16.40 -10.64
N GLN A 3 -32.36 17.60 -10.17
CA GLN A 3 -31.07 17.97 -9.59
C GLN A 3 -30.83 17.31 -8.22
N LEU A 4 -29.63 16.76 -8.03
CA LEU A 4 -29.13 16.22 -6.77
C LEU A 4 -28.53 17.35 -5.91
N LEU A 5 -29.24 17.69 -4.82
CA LEU A 5 -28.73 18.49 -3.71
C LEU A 5 -27.55 17.76 -3.05
N HIS A 6 -26.35 18.34 -3.16
CA HIS A 6 -25.18 17.90 -2.39
C HIS A 6 -25.24 18.54 -1.01
N HIS A 7 -25.26 17.69 0.01
CA HIS A 7 -25.11 18.06 1.42
C HIS A 7 -23.61 18.19 1.71
N GLU A 8 -23.09 19.42 1.72
CA GLU A 8 -21.71 19.70 2.13
C GLU A 8 -21.54 19.43 3.64
N SER A 9 -20.71 18.45 3.97
CA SER A 9 -20.22 18.23 5.34
C SER A 9 -19.01 19.13 5.57
N SER A 10 -19.16 20.04 6.51
CA SER A 10 -18.17 21.00 7.00
C SER A 10 -16.86 20.33 7.43
N HIS A 11 -15.81 20.42 6.61
CA HIS A 11 -14.44 20.31 7.08
C HIS A 11 -13.96 21.68 7.58
N SER A 12 -13.49 21.68 8.82
CA SER A 12 -13.01 22.86 9.55
C SER A 12 -11.91 23.58 8.77
N LYS A 13 -12.15 24.86 8.46
CA LYS A 13 -11.17 25.78 7.87
C LYS A 13 -10.06 26.03 8.89
N VAL A 14 -8.88 25.47 8.65
CA VAL A 14 -7.65 26.05 9.21
C VAL A 14 -7.36 27.30 8.37
N GLY A 15 -7.31 28.46 9.02
CA GLY A 15 -7.15 29.75 8.36
C GLY A 15 -5.91 29.79 7.48
N HIS A 16 -6.13 30.02 6.19
CA HIS A 16 -5.11 30.43 5.25
C HIS A 16 -5.28 31.93 5.07
N ASP A 17 -4.38 32.72 5.66
CA ASP A 17 -4.25 34.12 5.33
C ASP A 17 -3.65 34.21 3.93
N ASP A 18 -4.50 34.55 2.95
CA ASP A 18 -4.14 34.73 1.55
C ASP A 18 -3.25 35.97 1.39
N ASN A 19 -1.93 35.78 1.49
CA ASN A 19 -0.94 36.71 0.96
C ASN A 19 -0.20 36.03 -0.19
N ASP A 20 -0.76 36.19 -1.39
CA ASP A 20 -0.22 35.77 -2.67
C ASP A 20 1.16 36.39 -2.92
N ASN A 21 2.21 35.63 -2.62
CA ASN A 21 3.54 35.78 -3.20
C ASN A 21 4.03 34.41 -3.65
N ASN A 22 3.55 33.99 -4.83
CA ASN A 22 4.22 33.14 -5.81
C ASN A 22 5.24 32.09 -5.28
N SER A 23 4.72 31.00 -4.71
CA SER A 23 5.48 29.75 -4.49
C SER A 23 4.58 28.51 -4.37
N GLN A 24 3.39 28.50 -4.99
CA GLN A 24 2.42 27.39 -4.89
C GLN A 24 2.69 26.21 -5.85
N ASP A 25 3.72 26.28 -6.69
CA ASP A 25 4.11 25.18 -7.59
C ASP A 25 5.21 24.26 -7.02
N SER A 26 5.61 24.49 -5.77
CA SER A 26 6.68 23.76 -5.09
C SER A 26 6.21 23.35 -3.70
N CYS A 27 5.56 22.19 -3.60
CA CYS A 27 5.43 21.48 -2.33
C CYS A 27 6.58 20.46 -2.23
N PRO A 28 7.78 20.86 -1.75
CA PRO A 28 8.85 19.91 -1.51
C PRO A 28 8.39 18.95 -0.40
N TRP A 29 8.59 17.66 -0.63
CA TRP A 29 8.31 16.66 0.40
C TRP A 29 9.16 16.95 1.64
N ASP A 30 8.50 17.12 2.79
CA ASP A 30 9.16 17.37 4.07
C ASP A 30 8.92 16.21 5.06
N ILE A 31 10.04 15.67 5.54
CA ILE A 31 10.10 14.61 6.55
C ILE A 31 9.45 15.07 7.86
N SER A 32 9.59 16.34 8.23
CA SER A 32 9.10 16.87 9.51
C SER A 32 7.57 16.79 9.59
N VAL A 33 6.91 17.18 8.49
CA VAL A 33 5.46 17.08 8.32
C VAL A 33 5.01 15.63 8.41
N TRP A 34 5.70 14.71 7.73
CA TRP A 34 5.37 13.29 7.84
C TRP A 34 5.50 12.75 9.27
N HIS A 35 6.55 13.11 10.01
CA HIS A 35 6.71 12.69 11.41
C HIS A 35 5.58 13.22 12.30
N GLN A 36 5.19 14.48 12.11
CA GLN A 36 4.06 15.07 12.83
C GLN A 36 2.74 14.36 12.49
N GLU A 37 2.49 14.04 11.23
CA GLU A 37 1.29 13.32 10.81
C GLU A 37 1.26 11.88 11.34
N VAL A 38 2.40 11.20 11.44
CA VAL A 38 2.50 9.93 12.17
C VAL A 38 2.05 10.14 13.62
N LEU A 39 2.60 11.13 14.33
CA LEU A 39 2.23 11.40 15.73
C LEU A 39 0.74 11.71 15.91
N ASN A 40 0.16 12.48 14.99
CA ASN A 40 -1.27 12.79 14.96
C ASN A 40 -2.11 11.51 14.80
N ALA A 41 -1.74 10.64 13.85
CA ALA A 41 -2.46 9.39 13.59
C ALA A 41 -2.41 8.40 14.77
N HIS A 42 -1.37 8.43 15.59
CA HIS A 42 -1.25 7.59 16.81
C HIS A 42 -1.66 8.33 18.09
N SER A 43 -2.43 9.42 17.99
CA SER A 43 -2.99 10.20 19.11
C SER A 43 -1.93 10.76 20.09
N VAL A 44 -0.73 11.09 19.60
CA VAL A 44 0.39 11.64 20.39
C VAL A 44 1.00 12.90 19.75
N PRO A 45 0.18 13.94 19.44
CA PRO A 45 0.59 15.06 18.59
C PRO A 45 1.76 15.89 19.13
N ASN A 46 1.94 15.92 20.46
CA ASN A 46 2.98 16.72 21.13
C ASN A 46 4.25 15.92 21.44
N ALA A 47 4.40 14.71 20.90
CA ALA A 47 5.59 13.90 21.14
C ALA A 47 6.79 14.40 20.32
N ASN A 48 7.99 13.97 20.70
CA ASN A 48 9.20 14.33 19.98
C ASN A 48 9.42 13.47 18.73
N ARG A 49 10.36 13.92 17.88
CA ARG A 49 10.79 13.19 16.68
C ARG A 49 11.20 11.74 16.97
N ASN A 50 11.90 11.49 18.08
CA ASN A 50 12.33 10.15 18.46
C ASN A 50 11.15 9.19 18.65
N LYS A 51 10.01 9.70 19.17
CA LYS A 51 8.79 8.91 19.31
C LYS A 51 8.20 8.57 17.94
N ALA A 52 8.16 9.54 17.02
CA ALA A 52 7.72 9.30 15.65
C ALA A 52 8.60 8.24 14.96
N GLU A 53 9.92 8.34 15.08
CA GLU A 53 10.87 7.34 14.55
C GLU A 53 10.65 5.96 15.16
N SER A 54 10.40 5.87 16.47
CA SER A 54 10.11 4.57 17.12
C SER A 54 8.84 3.92 16.57
N ILE A 55 7.80 4.71 16.28
CA ILE A 55 6.55 4.20 15.71
C ILE A 55 6.76 3.76 14.26
N ILE A 56 7.52 4.54 13.48
CA ILE A 56 7.88 4.20 12.10
C ILE A 56 8.64 2.88 12.06
N GLN A 57 9.61 2.68 12.96
CA GLN A 57 10.38 1.44 13.05
C GLN A 57 9.52 0.27 13.53
N GLU A 58 8.72 0.45 14.58
CA GLU A 58 7.86 -0.58 15.15
C GLU A 58 6.83 -1.09 14.14
N LYS A 59 6.21 -0.18 13.38
CA LYS A 59 5.19 -0.49 12.37
C LYS A 59 5.75 -0.66 10.95
N ASN A 60 7.08 -0.61 10.82
CA ASN A 60 7.82 -0.68 9.55
C ASN A 60 7.26 0.26 8.46
N LEU A 61 6.82 1.46 8.83
CA LEU A 61 6.08 2.34 7.91
C LEU A 61 6.96 2.85 6.78
N PRO A 62 6.57 2.67 5.51
CA PRO A 62 7.27 3.30 4.40
C PRO A 62 7.11 4.83 4.45
N PRO A 63 8.05 5.59 3.88
CA PRO A 63 7.94 7.04 3.79
C PRO A 63 6.59 7.48 3.21
N SER A 64 5.98 8.50 3.82
CA SER A 64 4.67 9.07 3.48
C SER A 64 3.44 8.31 3.98
N PHE A 65 3.60 7.17 4.65
CA PHE A 65 2.48 6.46 5.29
C PHE A 65 2.45 6.77 6.79
N THR A 66 1.28 7.11 7.32
CA THR A 66 1.08 7.36 8.76
C THR A 66 0.65 6.11 9.51
N THR A 67 -0.12 5.25 8.83
CA THR A 67 -0.63 3.97 9.35
C THR A 67 -0.84 2.97 8.20
N ILE A 68 -0.69 1.68 8.50
CA ILE A 68 -1.15 0.59 7.62
C ILE A 68 -2.36 -0.05 8.31
N GLY A 69 -3.54 0.09 7.71
CA GLY A 69 -4.79 -0.40 8.30
C GLY A 69 -4.93 -1.92 8.23
N ASP A 70 -4.70 -2.48 7.05
CA ASP A 70 -4.67 -3.93 6.81
C ASP A 70 -3.40 -4.29 6.04
N ALA A 71 -2.48 -4.99 6.71
CA ALA A 71 -1.23 -5.44 6.11
C ALA A 71 -1.36 -6.79 5.39
N ARG A 72 -2.52 -7.44 5.45
CA ARG A 72 -2.70 -8.78 4.89
C ARG A 72 -2.71 -8.74 3.37
N TYR A 73 -2.12 -9.76 2.76
CA TYR A 73 -2.16 -9.97 1.33
C TYR A 73 -2.76 -11.34 1.02
N ILE A 74 -3.90 -11.35 0.33
CA ILE A 74 -4.71 -12.56 0.07
C ILE A 74 -4.72 -12.97 -1.41
N LEU A 75 -3.61 -12.75 -2.13
CA LEU A 75 -3.46 -13.13 -3.55
C LEU A 75 -4.48 -12.44 -4.49
N ARG A 76 -4.83 -11.18 -4.20
CA ARG A 76 -5.79 -10.45 -5.02
C ARG A 76 -5.16 -9.93 -6.34
N PRO A 77 -5.85 -10.03 -7.49
CA PRO A 77 -5.25 -9.73 -8.79
C PRO A 77 -5.34 -8.26 -9.24
N GLU A 78 -6.04 -7.37 -8.53
CA GLU A 78 -6.43 -6.05 -9.04
C GLU A 78 -5.21 -5.16 -9.39
N ALA A 79 -4.12 -5.30 -8.62
CA ALA A 79 -2.89 -4.53 -8.85
C ALA A 79 -2.15 -4.97 -10.11
N ILE A 80 -2.05 -6.28 -10.38
CA ILE A 80 -1.39 -6.79 -11.60
C ILE A 80 -2.27 -6.60 -12.84
N GLU A 81 -3.59 -6.67 -12.67
CA GLU A 81 -4.57 -6.38 -13.73
C GLU A 81 -4.42 -4.94 -14.23
N SER A 82 -4.24 -3.97 -13.33
CA SER A 82 -4.02 -2.56 -13.70
C SER A 82 -2.76 -2.38 -14.56
N VAL A 83 -1.68 -3.11 -14.24
CA VAL A 83 -0.44 -3.09 -15.03
C VAL A 83 -0.64 -3.73 -16.40
N PHE A 84 -1.41 -4.81 -16.47
CA PHE A 84 -1.77 -5.46 -17.73
C PHE A 84 -2.57 -4.52 -18.64
N ILE A 85 -3.58 -3.81 -18.11
CA ILE A 85 -4.34 -2.82 -18.86
C ILE A 85 -3.42 -1.70 -19.38
N MET A 86 -2.48 -1.23 -18.56
CA MET A 86 -1.53 -0.20 -18.97
C MET A 86 -0.62 -0.66 -20.13
N TYR A 87 -0.17 -1.91 -20.11
CA TYR A 87 0.54 -2.52 -21.24
C TYR A 87 -0.33 -2.56 -22.50
N ARG A 88 -1.61 -2.95 -22.39
CA ARG A 88 -2.52 -3.05 -23.55
C ARG A 88 -2.85 -1.71 -24.18
N ILE A 89 -2.93 -0.65 -23.38
CA ILE A 89 -3.20 0.71 -23.86
C ILE A 89 -1.95 1.31 -24.52
N THR A 90 -0.78 1.17 -23.89
CA THR A 90 0.44 1.87 -24.31
C THR A 90 1.32 1.07 -25.26
N GLY A 91 1.29 -0.26 -25.19
CA GLY A 91 2.21 -1.16 -25.89
C GLY A 91 3.66 -1.13 -25.37
N ASP A 92 3.94 -0.37 -24.31
CA ASP A 92 5.30 -0.20 -23.79
C ASP A 92 5.75 -1.42 -22.97
N ARG A 93 6.89 -2.00 -23.35
CA ARG A 93 7.51 -3.15 -22.68
C ARG A 93 7.90 -2.88 -21.23
N VAL A 94 8.07 -1.62 -20.84
CA VAL A 94 8.32 -1.24 -19.43
C VAL A 94 7.24 -1.80 -18.50
N TRP A 95 6.00 -1.92 -18.97
CA TRP A 95 4.91 -2.50 -18.17
C TRP A 95 5.05 -4.02 -17.98
N GLN A 96 5.60 -4.73 -18.96
CA GLN A 96 5.90 -6.17 -18.83
C GLN A 96 6.98 -6.40 -17.77
N GLU A 97 8.03 -5.57 -17.77
CA GLU A 97 9.08 -5.64 -16.75
C GLU A 97 8.56 -5.34 -15.33
N LYS A 98 7.66 -4.36 -15.22
CA LYS A 98 6.97 -4.06 -13.96
C LYS A 98 6.09 -5.24 -13.51
N ALA A 99 5.31 -5.83 -14.42
CA ALA A 99 4.50 -7.02 -14.14
C ALA A 99 5.36 -8.20 -13.68
N TRP A 100 6.49 -8.45 -14.35
CA TRP A 100 7.42 -9.51 -13.98
C TRP A 100 8.05 -9.29 -12.60
N LYS A 101 8.41 -8.04 -12.28
CA LYS A 101 8.91 -7.68 -10.95
C LYS A 101 7.84 -7.92 -9.87
N MET A 102 6.59 -7.56 -10.14
CA MET A 102 5.47 -7.80 -9.22
C MET A 102 5.23 -9.29 -9.03
N TRP A 103 5.22 -10.08 -10.11
CA TRP A 103 5.06 -11.54 -10.04
C TRP A 103 6.13 -12.19 -9.17
N LYS A 104 7.42 -11.87 -9.39
CA LYS A 104 8.52 -12.41 -8.59
C LYS A 104 8.39 -12.07 -7.10
N ALA A 105 7.90 -10.87 -6.78
CA ALA A 105 7.66 -10.47 -5.39
C ALA A 105 6.53 -11.30 -4.77
N ILE A 106 5.41 -11.47 -5.48
CA ILE A 106 4.29 -12.32 -5.05
C ILE A 106 4.76 -13.75 -4.83
N ASP A 107 5.47 -14.33 -5.80
CA ASP A 107 5.99 -15.69 -5.73
C ASP A 107 6.90 -15.88 -4.50
N THR A 108 7.86 -14.97 -4.30
CA THR A 108 8.78 -15.04 -3.16
C THR A 108 8.06 -14.91 -1.80
N MET A 109 7.01 -14.09 -1.74
CA MET A 109 6.30 -13.81 -0.47
C MET A 109 5.24 -14.87 -0.14
N THR A 110 4.64 -15.50 -1.14
CA THR A 110 3.45 -16.36 -0.96
C THR A 110 3.74 -17.84 -1.19
N SER A 111 4.89 -18.20 -1.76
CA SER A 111 5.27 -19.58 -2.06
C SER A 111 5.49 -20.42 -0.80
N THR A 112 4.94 -21.63 -0.82
CA THR A 112 5.02 -22.65 0.23
C THR A 112 5.52 -23.97 -0.37
N ALA A 113 5.70 -25.00 0.45
CA ALA A 113 6.13 -26.32 -0.02
C ALA A 113 5.14 -26.99 -1.00
N LEU A 114 3.86 -26.60 -0.97
CA LEU A 114 2.79 -27.23 -1.77
C LEU A 114 2.25 -26.29 -2.86
N ALA A 115 2.02 -25.01 -2.53
CA ALA A 115 1.39 -24.02 -3.43
C ALA A 115 1.63 -22.58 -2.93
N TYR A 116 0.68 -21.68 -3.14
CA TYR A 116 0.69 -20.30 -2.62
C TYR A 116 -0.29 -20.14 -1.46
N SER A 117 0.08 -19.32 -0.47
CA SER A 117 -0.74 -19.02 0.71
C SER A 117 -0.89 -17.52 0.93
N ALA A 118 -1.96 -17.12 1.62
CA ALA A 118 -2.15 -15.75 2.05
C ALA A 118 -1.08 -15.34 3.08
N VAL A 119 -0.71 -14.07 3.06
CA VAL A 119 0.28 -13.47 3.96
C VAL A 119 -0.43 -12.60 4.98
N ARG A 120 -0.12 -12.75 6.27
CA ARG A 120 -0.73 -11.94 7.34
C ARG A 120 -0.15 -10.54 7.43
N ASP A 121 1.13 -10.40 7.09
CA ASP A 121 1.84 -9.12 7.08
C ASP A 121 2.69 -9.02 5.80
N GLY A 122 2.21 -8.21 4.87
CA GLY A 122 2.85 -7.90 3.58
C GLY A 122 3.95 -6.84 3.70
N ASN A 123 4.22 -6.33 4.90
CA ASN A 123 5.27 -5.36 5.15
C ASN A 123 6.25 -5.84 6.25
N PRO A 124 6.88 -7.02 6.10
CA PRO A 124 7.82 -7.51 7.09
C PRO A 124 9.09 -6.65 7.14
N PRO A 125 9.77 -6.58 8.31
CA PRO A 125 11.06 -5.94 8.42
C PRO A 125 12.07 -6.53 7.42
N ALA A 126 13.03 -5.72 6.99
CA ALA A 126 14.04 -6.13 6.01
C ALA A 126 14.74 -7.44 6.43
N GLY A 127 14.73 -8.43 5.53
CA GLY A 127 15.37 -9.74 5.74
C GLY A 127 14.53 -10.79 6.46
N GLN A 128 13.29 -10.47 6.88
CA GLN A 128 12.37 -11.44 7.47
C GLN A 128 11.38 -11.96 6.42
N LYS A 129 11.07 -13.27 6.50
CA LYS A 129 10.01 -13.85 5.68
C LYS A 129 8.64 -13.45 6.25
N PRO A 130 7.67 -13.13 5.39
CA PRO A 130 6.32 -12.81 5.85
C PRO A 130 5.69 -14.01 6.58
N SER A 131 4.87 -13.72 7.59
CA SER A 131 4.09 -14.77 8.25
C SER A 131 2.93 -15.19 7.34
N LEU A 132 2.89 -16.48 6.99
CA LEU A 132 1.80 -17.05 6.22
C LEU A 132 0.58 -17.23 7.12
N ALA A 133 -0.62 -17.07 6.56
CA ALA A 133 -1.87 -17.21 7.28
C ALA A 133 -2.14 -18.64 7.74
N ASP A 134 -1.57 -19.62 7.04
CA ASP A 134 -1.96 -21.04 7.14
C ASP A 134 -1.06 -21.88 8.06
N SER A 135 -0.37 -21.29 9.03
CA SER A 135 0.53 -22.04 9.93
C SER A 135 -0.18 -22.91 10.98
N ASN A 136 -1.52 -22.86 11.09
CA ASN A 136 -2.30 -23.60 12.09
C ASN A 136 -3.46 -24.46 11.55
N VAL A 137 -3.53 -24.74 10.25
CA VAL A 137 -4.58 -25.62 9.69
C VAL A 137 -4.04 -26.98 9.27
N HIS A 138 -4.20 -27.95 10.17
CA HIS A 138 -4.38 -29.36 9.77
C HIS A 138 -5.70 -29.43 9.00
N GLY A 139 -5.64 -29.43 7.66
CA GLY A 139 -6.83 -29.60 6.82
C GLY A 139 -6.91 -28.61 5.66
N GLU A 140 -6.42 -29.05 4.51
CA GLU A 140 -7.08 -28.94 3.21
C GLU A 140 -7.85 -27.63 2.93
N PHE A 141 -7.19 -26.66 2.28
CA PHE A 141 -7.89 -25.61 1.53
C PHE A 141 -7.22 -25.38 0.18
N LEU A 142 -7.99 -25.63 -0.88
CA LEU A 142 -7.60 -25.48 -2.27
C LEU A 142 -7.52 -23.99 -2.63
N ALA A 143 -6.33 -23.40 -2.62
CA ALA A 143 -6.06 -22.20 -3.42
C ALA A 143 -5.94 -22.62 -4.90
N GLY A 144 -7.09 -22.96 -5.49
CA GLY A 144 -7.22 -23.45 -6.84
C GLY A 144 -6.99 -22.37 -7.90
N ARG A 145 -6.02 -22.66 -8.79
CA ARG A 145 -6.10 -22.55 -10.27
C ARG A 145 -6.41 -21.22 -10.98
N ASP A 146 -6.65 -20.09 -10.32
CA ASP A 146 -7.03 -18.85 -11.05
C ASP A 146 -5.94 -17.77 -11.15
N ALA A 147 -4.81 -17.90 -10.43
CA ALA A 147 -3.69 -16.96 -10.61
C ALA A 147 -2.84 -17.25 -11.86
N GLN A 148 -2.89 -18.48 -12.37
CA GLN A 148 -2.00 -18.93 -13.44
C GLN A 148 -2.56 -18.65 -14.84
N VAL A 149 -3.87 -18.40 -14.96
CA VAL A 149 -4.51 -18.10 -16.25
C VAL A 149 -4.18 -16.69 -16.74
N LEU A 150 -3.99 -15.71 -15.85
CA LEU A 150 -3.65 -14.34 -16.24
C LEU A 150 -2.21 -14.15 -16.74
N LEU A 151 -1.32 -15.12 -16.50
CA LEU A 151 0.09 -15.06 -16.94
C LEU A 151 0.35 -15.79 -18.26
N LEU A 152 -0.63 -16.54 -18.78
CA LEU A 152 -0.52 -17.23 -20.08
C LEU A 152 -1.02 -16.37 -21.26
N ASP A 153 -1.57 -15.18 -21.00
CA ASP A 153 -1.95 -14.19 -22.00
C ASP A 153 -0.90 -13.07 -22.20
N PHE A 154 0.33 -13.28 -21.68
CA PHE A 154 1.50 -12.45 -21.95
C PHE A 154 2.33 -12.97 -23.13
#